data_AF-A0A1B3NQS6-F1
#
_entry.id   AF-A0A1B3NQS6-F1
#
_cell.length_a   1.000
_cell.length_b   1.000
_cell.length_c   1.000
_cell.angle_alpha   90.00
_cell.angle_beta   90.00
_cell.angle_gamma   90.00
#
_symmetry.space_group_name_H-M   'P 1'
#
loop_
_entity.id
_entity.type
_entity.pdbx_description
1 polymer ?
#
loop_
_entity_poly.entity_id
_entity_poly.type
_entity_poly.pdbx_seq_one_letter_code
_entity_poly.pdbx_strand_id
1 'polypeptide(L)'
;MTLYRWGMVMGPLDLDAAFSAAGALAMAGWAGLILLPRWRGLSVRLAGLVIPAILSLGYAVLILMHWQGAVGGFGSLDQVAALFGSRPLLLAGWVHYLAFDLLVGTWVLRRSQDQAIAHGLIVPVLLLTFLFGPLGYLAYLWLEASVRSAREDRIARLQARLPAWLRALEIEPRLAAAAFAMLLLALPLALAWALDPRLFQGVSTWIKPLKFALSAALFMLTLALFVPLAGERFRASLAGRYLIWPVIVPLIGEVLYIAWRASRVEASHYNTDSPLGAALYSLMGLGAVMFTAAPAVLAYGLTRRDAVAMPAVLRWSLVGGLALTAVLGIVSGFAMGGSPSGHYVGAVPPNHATVPFLGWSLEVGDLRLPHFLGLHALQFVPLFGLLVWRLTSATRPGVMAVAAFATVYAAVTLTALAAALGGRPLLGWV
;
A
#
# COMPACT_ATOMS: atom_id res chain seq x y z
N MET A 1 1.86 8.18 76.94
CA MET A 1 2.49 6.97 76.35
C MET A 1 1.63 6.57 75.17
N THR A 2 1.88 7.19 74.02
CA THR A 2 1.01 7.16 72.84
C THR A 2 1.78 6.42 71.75
N LEU A 3 1.50 5.14 71.58
CA LEU A 3 2.16 4.30 70.58
C LEU A 3 1.41 4.38 69.25
N TYR A 4 2.14 4.87 68.26
CA TYR A 4 1.83 4.87 66.83
C TYR A 4 1.31 3.51 66.34
N ARG A 5 0.11 3.50 65.73
CA ARG A 5 -0.31 2.43 64.80
C ARG A 5 -0.01 2.89 63.37
N TRP A 6 1.21 2.62 62.89
CA TRP A 6 1.48 2.52 61.46
C TRP A 6 1.02 1.14 60.99
N GLY A 7 -0.26 1.04 60.67
CA GLY A 7 -0.81 -0.08 59.92
C GLY A 7 -1.30 0.43 58.58
N MET A 8 -0.38 0.64 57.62
CA MET A 8 -0.77 0.59 56.21
C MET A 8 -1.11 -0.87 55.93
N VAL A 9 -2.35 -1.25 56.23
CA VAL A 9 -2.94 -2.47 55.70
C VAL A 9 -3.03 -2.23 54.19
N MET A 10 -2.08 -2.76 53.43
CA MET A 10 -2.22 -2.92 51.99
C MET A 10 -3.49 -3.76 51.80
N GLY A 11 -4.58 -3.11 51.40
CA GLY A 11 -5.83 -3.79 51.06
C GLY A 11 -5.59 -4.81 49.93
N PRO A 12 -6.54 -5.76 49.72
CA PRO A 12 -6.45 -6.68 48.58
C PRO A 12 -6.19 -5.89 47.29
N LEU A 13 -5.28 -6.41 46.46
CA LEU A 13 -4.84 -5.81 45.20
C LEU A 13 -6.07 -5.40 44.37
N ASP A 14 -6.32 -4.09 44.27
CA ASP A 14 -7.37 -3.57 43.41
C ASP A 14 -6.94 -3.81 41.95
N LEU A 15 -7.55 -4.83 41.33
CA LEU A 15 -7.23 -5.26 39.98
C LEU A 15 -7.51 -4.15 38.96
N ASP A 16 -8.48 -3.26 39.22
CA ASP A 16 -8.84 -2.18 38.32
C ASP A 16 -7.84 -1.02 38.42
N ALA A 17 -7.31 -0.77 39.63
CA ALA A 17 -6.18 0.13 39.82
C ALA A 17 -4.89 -0.42 39.16
N ALA A 18 -4.62 -1.72 39.30
CA ALA A 18 -3.48 -2.38 38.67
C ALA A 18 -3.58 -2.36 37.14
N PHE A 19 -4.76 -2.60 36.57
CA PHE A 19 -5.06 -2.45 35.16
C PHE A 19 -4.74 -1.03 34.65
N SER A 20 -5.26 -0.02 35.36
CA SER A 20 -5.07 1.39 35.00
C SER A 20 -3.60 1.81 35.07
N ALA A 21 -2.88 1.37 36.12
CA ALA A 21 -1.46 1.65 36.28
C ALA A 21 -0.60 0.99 35.20
N ALA A 22 -0.88 -0.28 34.88
CA ALA A 22 -0.19 -1.00 33.80
C ALA A 22 -0.39 -0.31 32.44
N GLY A 23 -1.64 0.09 32.14
CA GLY A 23 -1.97 0.85 30.93
C GLY A 23 -1.24 2.19 30.85
N ALA A 24 -1.26 2.98 31.93
CA ALA A 24 -0.56 4.27 31.99
C ALA A 24 0.94 4.12 31.77
N LEU A 25 1.56 3.10 32.38
CA LEU A 25 2.98 2.83 32.23
C LEU A 25 3.33 2.44 30.79
N ALA A 26 2.53 1.57 30.16
CA ALA A 26 2.71 1.20 28.77
C ALA A 26 2.57 2.41 27.83
N MET A 27 1.55 3.25 28.03
CA MET A 27 1.34 4.48 27.24
C MET A 27 2.53 5.44 27.34
N ALA A 28 3.15 5.59 28.51
CA ALA A 28 4.36 6.40 28.67
C ALA A 28 5.52 5.85 27.83
N GLY A 29 5.69 4.53 27.78
CA GLY A 29 6.66 3.86 26.93
C GLY A 29 6.42 4.15 25.44
N TRP A 30 5.18 4.01 24.97
CA TRP A 30 4.80 4.28 23.59
C TRP A 30 4.98 5.75 23.19
N ALA A 31 4.60 6.68 24.06
CA ALA A 31 4.85 8.11 23.85
C ALA A 31 6.35 8.39 23.68
N GLY A 32 7.20 7.74 24.47
CA GLY A 32 8.66 7.81 24.32
C GLY A 32 9.17 7.31 22.97
N LEU A 33 8.63 6.19 22.46
CA LEU A 33 9.01 5.64 21.16
C LEU A 33 8.56 6.52 19.98
N ILE A 34 7.36 7.11 20.07
CA ILE A 34 6.74 7.87 18.98
C ILE A 34 7.27 9.32 18.95
N LEU A 35 7.30 9.99 20.09
CA LEU A 35 7.54 11.44 20.19
C LEU A 35 9.02 11.80 20.38
N LEU A 36 9.83 10.88 20.91
CA LEU A 36 11.24 11.14 21.26
C LEU A 36 12.23 10.27 20.45
N PRO A 37 12.17 10.25 19.10
CA PRO A 37 13.01 9.37 18.29
C PRO A 37 14.50 9.68 18.39
N ARG A 38 14.85 10.94 18.69
CA ARG A 38 16.25 11.41 18.82
C ARG A 38 16.90 11.04 20.15
N TRP A 39 16.10 10.72 21.17
CA TRP A 39 16.58 10.42 22.52
C TRP A 39 16.72 8.91 22.72
N ARG A 40 17.35 8.26 21.73
CA ARG A 40 17.42 6.79 21.59
C ARG A 40 17.83 6.10 22.88
N GLY A 41 18.81 6.61 23.61
CA GLY A 41 19.27 6.01 24.86
C GLY A 41 18.20 5.97 25.95
N LEU A 42 17.46 7.06 26.12
CA LEU A 42 16.43 7.17 27.15
C LEU A 42 15.15 6.41 26.74
N SER A 43 14.64 6.64 25.54
CA SER A 43 13.40 6.02 25.07
C SER A 43 13.54 4.50 24.97
N VAL A 44 14.65 3.99 24.45
CA VAL A 44 14.92 2.54 24.38
C VAL A 44 15.14 1.93 25.76
N ARG A 45 15.80 2.63 26.69
CA ARG A 45 15.99 2.08 28.05
C ARG A 45 14.68 2.01 28.82
N LEU A 46 13.85 3.04 28.73
CA LEU A 46 12.55 3.06 29.40
C LEU A 46 11.58 2.06 28.76
N ALA A 47 11.35 2.16 27.45
CA ALA A 47 10.38 1.32 26.74
C ALA A 47 10.87 -0.10 26.45
N GLY A 48 12.18 -0.33 26.36
CA GLY A 48 12.77 -1.63 26.01
C GLY A 48 13.32 -2.43 27.18
N LEU A 49 13.35 -1.87 28.39
CA LEU A 49 13.85 -2.56 29.57
C LEU A 49 13.03 -2.25 30.81
N VAL A 50 13.01 -0.99 31.27
CA VAL A 50 12.45 -0.64 32.59
C VAL A 50 10.94 -0.91 32.65
N ILE A 51 10.16 -0.36 31.71
CA ILE A 51 8.70 -0.51 31.70
C ILE A 51 8.30 -1.98 31.46
N PRO A 52 8.79 -2.69 30.43
CA PRO A 52 8.48 -4.10 30.25
C PRO A 52 8.90 -4.97 31.43
N ALA A 53 10.03 -4.68 32.10
CA ALA A 53 10.45 -5.43 33.28
C ALA A 53 9.48 -5.25 34.46
N ILE A 54 9.01 -4.03 34.71
CA ILE A 54 8.00 -3.75 35.75
C ILE A 54 6.69 -4.47 35.42
N LEU A 55 6.22 -4.38 34.17
CA LEU A 55 5.01 -5.07 33.72
C LEU A 55 5.16 -6.60 33.84
N SER A 56 6.31 -7.14 33.45
CA SER A 56 6.61 -8.58 33.53
C SER A 56 6.70 -9.08 34.97
N LEU A 57 7.20 -8.25 35.89
CA LEU A 57 7.19 -8.56 37.32
C LEU A 57 5.75 -8.62 37.84
N GLY A 58 4.91 -7.65 37.46
CA GLY A 58 3.48 -7.66 37.79
C GLY A 58 2.77 -8.91 37.24
N TYR A 59 3.05 -9.27 35.99
CA TYR A 59 2.57 -10.51 35.37
C TYR A 59 3.00 -11.75 36.16
N ALA A 60 4.28 -11.85 36.53
CA ALA A 60 4.80 -12.98 37.29
C ALA A 60 4.12 -13.14 38.65
N VAL A 61 3.87 -12.04 39.37
CA VAL A 61 3.12 -12.04 40.63
C VAL A 61 1.70 -12.57 40.42
N LEU A 62 0.99 -12.07 39.40
CA LEU A 62 -0.38 -12.52 39.10
C LEU A 62 -0.44 -14.02 38.77
N ILE A 63 0.50 -14.52 37.98
CA ILE A 63 0.58 -15.95 37.65
C ILE A 63 0.89 -16.78 38.89
N LEU A 64 1.91 -16.41 39.68
CA LEU A 64 2.29 -17.13 40.88
C LEU A 64 1.14 -17.24 41.89
N MET A 65 0.34 -16.18 42.04
CA MET A 65 -0.77 -16.15 42.99
C MET A 65 -2.02 -16.88 42.50
N HIS A 66 -2.31 -16.86 41.19
CA HIS A 66 -3.62 -17.27 40.67
C HIS A 66 -3.60 -18.48 39.73
N TRP A 67 -2.43 -19.03 39.39
CA TRP A 67 -2.32 -20.15 38.45
C TRP A 67 -2.86 -21.48 39.00
N GLN A 68 -2.60 -21.81 40.28
CA GLN A 68 -2.96 -23.13 40.83
C GLN A 68 -4.48 -23.37 40.89
N GLY A 69 -5.29 -22.32 40.93
CA GLY A 69 -6.76 -22.39 40.88
C GLY A 69 -7.36 -22.11 39.51
N ALA A 70 -6.53 -22.03 38.45
CA ALA A 70 -6.99 -21.70 37.12
C ALA A 70 -7.83 -22.85 36.50
N VAL A 71 -9.00 -22.51 35.98
CA VAL A 71 -9.84 -23.43 35.21
C VAL A 71 -9.63 -23.13 33.73
N GLY A 72 -9.12 -24.10 32.97
CA GLY A 72 -8.82 -23.94 31.54
C GLY A 72 -7.47 -24.53 31.16
N GLY A 73 -6.96 -24.12 30.00
CA GLY A 73 -5.75 -24.67 29.41
C GLY A 73 -5.49 -24.19 27.99
N PHE A 74 -4.49 -24.77 27.33
CA PHE A 74 -4.06 -24.38 25.97
C PHE A 74 -4.41 -25.43 24.89
N GLY A 75 -5.22 -26.44 25.22
CA GLY A 75 -5.56 -27.53 24.31
C GLY A 75 -6.69 -27.23 23.34
N SER A 76 -7.52 -26.21 23.61
CA SER A 76 -8.60 -25.76 22.74
C SER A 76 -8.92 -24.28 22.96
N LEU A 77 -9.67 -23.65 22.03
CA LEU A 77 -10.11 -22.27 22.18
C LEU A 77 -11.00 -22.08 23.42
N ASP A 78 -11.87 -23.05 23.71
CA ASP A 78 -12.75 -23.01 24.89
C ASP A 78 -11.95 -23.05 26.20
N GLN A 79 -10.88 -23.86 26.24
CA GLN A 79 -9.99 -23.92 27.40
C GLN A 79 -9.22 -22.60 27.61
N VAL A 80 -8.81 -21.94 26.52
CA VAL A 80 -8.20 -20.61 26.62
C VAL A 80 -9.22 -19.60 27.11
N ALA A 81 -10.44 -19.61 26.57
CA ALA A 81 -11.52 -18.73 27.01
C ALA A 81 -11.84 -18.89 28.51
N ALA A 82 -11.80 -20.13 29.02
CA ALA A 82 -11.99 -20.42 30.44
C ALA A 82 -10.93 -19.74 31.33
N LEU A 83 -9.65 -19.73 30.92
CA LEU A 83 -8.58 -19.02 31.65
C LEU A 83 -8.89 -17.51 31.75
N PHE A 84 -9.38 -16.92 30.66
CA PHE A 84 -9.75 -15.50 30.62
C PHE A 84 -11.05 -15.17 31.36
N GLY A 85 -11.81 -16.16 31.84
CA GLY A 85 -12.92 -15.97 32.75
C GLY A 85 -12.50 -15.53 34.16
N SER A 86 -11.23 -15.78 34.54
CA SER A 86 -10.65 -15.33 35.81
C SER A 86 -10.12 -13.91 35.69
N ARG A 87 -10.67 -12.95 36.46
CA ARG A 87 -10.22 -11.53 36.41
C ARG A 87 -8.71 -11.34 36.62
N PRO A 88 -8.05 -11.99 37.60
CA PRO A 88 -6.59 -11.88 37.74
C PRO A 88 -5.81 -12.44 36.54
N LEU A 89 -6.25 -13.54 35.94
CA LEU A 89 -5.58 -14.13 34.78
C LEU A 89 -5.85 -13.35 33.49
N LEU A 90 -7.04 -12.76 33.35
CA LEU A 90 -7.36 -11.78 32.31
C LEU A 90 -6.44 -10.57 32.41
N LEU A 91 -6.24 -10.02 33.61
CA LEU A 91 -5.29 -8.93 33.84
C LEU A 91 -3.86 -9.36 33.52
N ALA A 92 -3.45 -10.57 33.91
CA ALA A 92 -2.14 -11.11 33.55
C ALA A 92 -1.97 -11.18 32.02
N GLY A 93 -2.96 -11.70 31.30
CA GLY A 93 -2.96 -11.72 29.84
C GLY A 93 -2.88 -10.31 29.22
N TRP A 94 -3.59 -9.34 29.79
CA TRP A 94 -3.51 -7.94 29.35
C TRP A 94 -2.13 -7.33 29.56
N VAL A 95 -1.55 -7.49 30.76
CA VAL A 95 -0.20 -7.01 31.10
C VAL A 95 0.86 -7.68 30.22
N HIS A 96 0.67 -8.96 29.88
CA HIS A 96 1.51 -9.67 28.93
C HIS A 96 1.51 -8.97 27.56
N TYR A 97 0.34 -8.64 27.00
CA TYR A 97 0.26 -7.90 25.73
C TYR A 97 0.96 -6.55 25.82
N LEU A 98 0.69 -5.76 26.86
CA LEU A 98 1.32 -4.45 27.06
C LEU A 98 2.86 -4.54 27.11
N ALA A 99 3.40 -5.53 27.83
CA ALA A 99 4.84 -5.70 27.98
C ALA A 99 5.51 -6.12 26.66
N PHE A 100 4.98 -7.15 26.00
CA PHE A 100 5.57 -7.71 24.80
C PHE A 100 5.39 -6.79 23.58
N ASP A 101 4.24 -6.14 23.42
CA ASP A 101 4.04 -5.20 22.30
C ASP A 101 4.98 -4.01 22.42
N LEU A 102 5.25 -3.52 23.64
CA LEU A 102 6.20 -2.44 23.86
C LEU A 102 7.65 -2.87 23.59
N LEU A 103 8.01 -4.12 23.92
CA LEU A 103 9.31 -4.70 23.54
C LEU A 103 9.44 -4.79 22.02
N VAL A 104 8.40 -5.23 21.31
CA VAL A 104 8.36 -5.28 19.84
C VAL A 104 8.47 -3.87 19.27
N GLY A 105 7.73 -2.90 19.79
CA GLY A 105 7.83 -1.49 19.37
C GLY A 105 9.24 -0.93 19.54
N THR A 106 9.91 -1.26 20.64
CA THR A 106 11.30 -0.86 20.87
C THR A 106 12.26 -1.55 19.90
N TRP A 107 12.05 -2.85 19.63
CA TRP A 107 12.81 -3.58 18.62
C TRP A 107 12.64 -2.97 17.22
N VAL A 108 11.41 -2.64 16.82
CA VAL A 108 11.08 -1.95 15.56
C VAL A 108 11.83 -0.62 15.46
N LEU A 109 11.78 0.21 16.50
CA LEU A 109 12.45 1.51 16.49
C LEU A 109 13.97 1.37 16.36
N ARG A 110 14.60 0.48 17.14
CA ARG A 110 16.06 0.27 17.07
C ARG A 110 16.48 -0.20 15.69
N ARG A 111 15.78 -1.20 15.16
CA ARG A 111 16.13 -1.81 13.88
C ARG A 111 15.88 -0.85 12.72
N SER A 112 14.82 -0.04 12.77
CA SER A 112 14.57 0.99 11.76
C SER A 112 15.67 2.06 11.71
N GLN A 113 16.18 2.47 12.89
CA GLN A 113 17.31 3.39 13.01
C GLN A 113 18.60 2.79 12.45
N ASP A 114 18.87 1.52 12.74
CA ASP A 114 20.04 0.80 12.20
C ASP A 114 19.96 0.65 10.67
N GLN A 115 18.76 0.65 10.10
CA GLN A 115 18.50 0.65 8.66
C GLN A 115 18.33 2.05 8.05
N ALA A 116 18.49 3.12 8.84
CA ALA A 116 18.29 4.51 8.43
C ALA A 116 16.92 4.80 7.80
N ILE A 117 15.86 4.10 8.25
CA ILE A 117 14.49 4.35 7.80
C ILE A 117 13.98 5.62 8.49
N ALA A 118 13.39 6.54 7.71
CA ALA A 118 12.85 7.78 8.25
C ALA A 118 11.77 7.52 9.30
N HIS A 119 11.88 8.17 10.47
CA HIS A 119 10.95 7.97 11.59
C HIS A 119 9.48 8.20 11.22
N GLY A 120 9.20 9.14 10.31
CA GLY A 120 7.84 9.38 9.83
C GLY A 120 7.17 8.15 9.20
N LEU A 121 7.94 7.27 8.55
CA LEU A 121 7.43 5.99 8.01
C LEU A 121 7.22 4.94 9.11
N ILE A 122 7.92 5.09 10.24
CA ILE A 122 7.86 4.17 11.38
C ILE A 122 6.73 4.52 12.33
N VAL A 123 6.29 5.78 12.40
CA VAL A 123 5.16 6.18 13.28
C VAL A 123 3.89 5.35 13.01
N PRO A 124 3.40 5.17 11.76
CA PRO A 124 2.24 4.31 11.51
C PRO A 124 2.48 2.85 11.93
N VAL A 125 3.70 2.34 11.74
CA VAL A 125 4.08 0.98 12.13
C VAL A 125 4.07 0.82 13.66
N LEU A 126 4.57 1.82 14.40
CA LEU A 126 4.52 1.85 15.85
C LEU A 126 3.07 1.94 16.37
N LEU A 127 2.23 2.75 15.74
CA LEU A 127 0.80 2.83 16.08
C LEU A 127 0.08 1.50 15.81
N LEU A 128 0.40 0.83 14.69
CA LEU A 128 -0.11 -0.51 14.42
C LEU A 128 0.42 -1.54 15.43
N THR A 129 1.68 -1.43 15.86
CA THR A 129 2.24 -2.34 16.88
C THR A 129 1.59 -2.09 18.24
N PHE A 130 1.28 -0.84 18.56
CA PHE A 130 0.58 -0.45 19.78
C PHE A 130 -0.85 -1.00 19.84
N LEU A 131 -1.60 -0.94 18.73
CA LEU A 131 -2.99 -1.39 18.69
C LEU A 131 -3.13 -2.88 18.38
N PHE A 132 -2.21 -3.41 17.58
CA PHE A 132 -2.25 -4.74 16.97
C PHE A 132 -0.83 -5.29 16.83
N GLY A 133 -0.17 -5.62 17.95
CA GLY A 133 1.24 -6.06 18.02
C GLY A 133 1.77 -6.86 16.82
N PRO A 134 1.17 -8.02 16.49
CA PRO A 134 1.60 -8.85 15.35
C PRO A 134 1.45 -8.17 13.98
N LEU A 135 0.42 -7.35 13.79
CA LEU A 135 0.19 -6.61 12.54
C LEU A 135 1.24 -5.51 12.37
N GLY A 136 1.58 -4.79 13.44
CA GLY A 136 2.66 -3.82 13.43
C GLY A 136 4.03 -4.45 13.16
N TYR A 137 4.31 -5.60 13.77
CA TYR A 137 5.51 -6.40 13.48
C TYR A 137 5.58 -6.81 12.00
N LEU A 138 4.49 -7.34 11.44
CA LEU A 138 4.42 -7.73 10.03
C LEU A 138 4.60 -6.51 9.10
N ALA A 139 3.94 -5.39 9.41
CA ALA A 139 4.09 -4.14 8.67
C ALA A 139 5.54 -3.65 8.67
N TYR A 140 6.24 -3.76 9.81
CA TYR A 140 7.66 -3.45 9.89
C TYR A 140 8.50 -4.36 8.98
N LEU A 141 8.29 -5.68 9.02
CA LEU A 141 9.01 -6.62 8.18
C LEU A 141 8.83 -6.32 6.70
N TRP A 142 7.61 -5.98 6.29
CA TRP A 142 7.33 -5.61 4.90
C TRP A 142 7.98 -4.30 4.50
N LEU A 143 7.92 -3.28 5.37
CA LEU A 143 8.60 -2.01 5.13
C LEU A 143 10.12 -2.22 5.02
N GLU A 144 10.71 -2.96 5.95
CA GLU A 144 12.14 -3.28 5.95
C GLU A 144 12.52 -4.04 4.67
N ALA A 145 11.77 -5.08 4.31
CA ALA A 145 12.00 -5.87 3.11
C ALA A 145 11.91 -5.02 1.84
N SER A 146 10.93 -4.11 1.77
CA SER A 146 10.69 -3.23 0.63
C SER A 146 11.80 -2.17 0.47
N VAL A 147 12.24 -1.56 1.57
CA VAL A 147 13.36 -0.63 1.56
C VAL A 147 14.66 -1.35 1.19
N ARG A 148 14.88 -2.56 1.72
CA ARG A 148 16.10 -3.36 1.45
C ARG A 148 16.14 -3.92 0.04
N SER A 149 15.00 -4.32 -0.53
CA SER A 149 14.95 -4.78 -1.93
C SER A 149 15.28 -3.65 -2.90
N ALA A 150 14.92 -2.43 -2.54
CA ALA A 150 15.17 -1.25 -3.34
C ALA A 150 16.54 -0.57 -3.11
N ARG A 151 17.40 -1.07 -2.21
CA ARG A 151 18.75 -0.50 -2.03
C ARG A 151 19.60 -0.73 -3.28
N GLU A 152 20.31 0.33 -3.70
CA GLU A 152 21.18 0.35 -4.89
C GLU A 152 22.12 -0.86 -4.93
N ASP A 153 22.80 -1.18 -3.83
CA ASP A 153 23.71 -2.35 -3.75
C ASP A 153 23.03 -3.69 -4.06
N ARG A 154 21.76 -3.85 -3.69
CA ARG A 154 21.02 -5.10 -3.91
C ARG A 154 20.50 -5.16 -5.35
N ILE A 155 20.00 -4.04 -5.86
CA ILE A 155 19.59 -3.91 -7.26
C ILE A 155 20.78 -4.21 -8.16
N ALA A 156 21.95 -3.61 -7.91
CA ALA A 156 23.19 -3.86 -8.65
C ALA A 156 23.61 -5.34 -8.62
N ARG A 157 23.54 -6.01 -7.45
CA ARG A 157 23.83 -7.46 -7.33
C ARG A 157 22.85 -8.33 -8.11
N LEU A 158 21.54 -8.01 -8.09
CA LEU A 158 20.54 -8.74 -8.87
C LEU A 158 20.76 -8.52 -10.36
N GLN A 159 21.01 -7.28 -10.75
CA GLN A 159 21.32 -6.89 -12.12
C GLN A 159 22.58 -7.55 -12.64
N ALA A 160 23.62 -7.74 -11.82
CA ALA A 160 24.84 -8.44 -12.22
C ALA A 160 24.58 -9.84 -12.82
N ARG A 161 23.50 -10.50 -12.40
CA ARG A 161 23.05 -11.81 -12.90
C ARG A 161 22.22 -11.73 -14.19
N LEU A 162 21.82 -10.54 -14.61
CA LEU A 162 21.03 -10.29 -15.81
C LEU A 162 21.93 -10.05 -17.04
N PRO A 163 21.40 -10.26 -18.26
CA PRO A 163 22.02 -9.85 -19.50
C PRO A 163 22.54 -8.41 -19.49
N ALA A 164 23.61 -8.14 -20.25
CA ALA A 164 24.31 -6.84 -20.25
C ALA A 164 23.40 -5.61 -20.46
N TRP A 165 22.34 -5.75 -21.26
CA TRP A 165 21.39 -4.67 -21.53
C TRP A 165 20.44 -4.37 -20.35
N LEU A 166 20.22 -5.34 -19.45
CA LEU A 166 19.44 -5.15 -18.22
C LEU A 166 20.30 -4.60 -17.07
N ARG A 167 21.63 -4.80 -17.12
CA ARG A 167 22.60 -4.26 -16.15
C ARG A 167 22.71 -2.74 -16.17
N ALA A 168 22.36 -2.12 -17.30
CA ALA A 168 22.43 -0.68 -17.49
C ALA A 168 21.16 0.07 -17.03
N LEU A 169 20.12 -0.64 -16.57
CA LEU A 169 18.88 -0.01 -16.12
C LEU A 169 19.04 0.48 -14.68
N GLU A 170 19.16 1.79 -14.48
CA GLU A 170 18.96 2.36 -13.15
C GLU A 170 17.48 2.21 -12.74
N ILE A 171 17.23 1.96 -11.45
CA ILE A 171 15.88 1.84 -10.90
C ILE A 171 15.73 2.86 -9.77
N GLU A 172 14.67 3.67 -9.82
CA GLU A 172 14.40 4.64 -8.76
C GLU A 172 13.93 3.92 -7.47
N PRO A 173 14.75 3.93 -6.40
CA PRO A 173 14.56 3.04 -5.26
C PRO A 173 13.27 3.32 -4.48
N ARG A 174 12.84 4.58 -4.42
CA ARG A 174 11.64 4.96 -3.67
C ARG A 174 10.36 4.38 -4.27
N LEU A 175 10.21 4.47 -5.59
CA LEU A 175 9.09 3.89 -6.32
C LEU A 175 9.13 2.36 -6.29
N ALA A 176 10.32 1.77 -6.43
CA ALA A 176 10.49 0.33 -6.33
C ALA A 176 10.10 -0.20 -4.94
N ALA A 177 10.55 0.46 -3.86
CA ALA A 177 10.16 0.10 -2.50
C ALA A 177 8.64 0.16 -2.29
N ALA A 178 7.99 1.25 -2.74
CA ALA A 178 6.54 1.38 -2.64
C ALA A 178 5.80 0.30 -3.43
N ALA A 179 6.30 -0.08 -4.61
CA ALA A 179 5.74 -1.18 -5.39
C ALA A 179 5.90 -2.54 -4.70
N PHE A 180 7.06 -2.83 -4.12
CA PHE A 180 7.24 -4.06 -3.36
C PHE A 180 6.34 -4.12 -2.12
N ALA A 181 6.12 -2.98 -1.45
CA ALA A 181 5.17 -2.90 -0.35
C ALA A 181 3.74 -3.24 -0.81
N MET A 182 3.33 -2.78 -2.01
CA MET A 182 2.04 -3.15 -2.61
C MET A 182 1.95 -4.64 -2.96
N LEU A 183 3.02 -5.24 -3.49
CA LEU A 183 3.06 -6.68 -3.75
C LEU A 183 2.97 -7.51 -2.47
N LEU A 184 3.62 -7.06 -1.39
CA LEU A 184 3.51 -7.71 -0.08
C LEU A 184 2.11 -7.56 0.50
N LEU A 185 1.48 -6.39 0.34
CA LEU A 185 0.07 -6.16 0.73
C LEU A 185 -0.92 -6.99 -0.11
N ALA A 186 -0.58 -7.35 -1.35
CA ALA A 186 -1.43 -8.23 -2.16
C ALA A 186 -1.58 -9.64 -1.54
N LEU A 187 -0.61 -10.11 -0.74
CA LEU A 187 -0.65 -11.44 -0.11
C LEU A 187 -1.80 -11.60 0.90
N PRO A 188 -1.93 -10.77 1.96
CA PRO A 188 -3.08 -10.85 2.86
C PRO A 188 -4.40 -10.52 2.15
N LEU A 189 -4.41 -9.67 1.12
CA LEU A 189 -5.61 -9.39 0.33
C LEU A 189 -6.06 -10.61 -0.49
N ALA A 190 -5.12 -11.37 -1.04
CA ALA A 190 -5.41 -12.63 -1.72
C ALA A 190 -5.89 -13.69 -0.73
N LEU A 191 -5.33 -13.76 0.47
CA LEU A 191 -5.81 -14.66 1.52
C LEU A 191 -7.22 -14.27 1.97
N ALA A 192 -7.49 -12.99 2.17
CA ALA A 192 -8.82 -12.49 2.50
C ALA A 192 -9.82 -12.79 1.38
N TRP A 193 -9.42 -12.64 0.12
CA TRP A 193 -10.24 -13.04 -1.03
C TRP A 193 -10.56 -14.55 -1.04
N ALA A 194 -9.62 -15.40 -0.61
CA ALA A 194 -9.79 -16.85 -0.58
C ALA A 194 -10.63 -17.33 0.63
N LEU A 195 -10.55 -16.65 1.77
CA LEU A 195 -11.14 -17.11 3.03
C LEU A 195 -12.44 -16.39 3.43
N ASP A 196 -12.66 -15.15 3.00
CA ASP A 196 -13.82 -14.36 3.39
C ASP A 196 -14.96 -14.51 2.36
N PRO A 197 -16.09 -15.14 2.74
CA PRO A 197 -17.19 -15.39 1.82
C PRO A 197 -18.04 -14.14 1.53
N ARG A 198 -17.80 -13.01 2.21
CA ARG A 198 -18.64 -11.81 2.07
C ARG A 198 -18.54 -11.20 0.67
N LEU A 199 -19.70 -10.90 0.09
CA LEU A 199 -19.83 -10.31 -1.23
C LEU A 199 -20.24 -8.83 -1.13
N PHE A 200 -19.73 -8.01 -2.03
CA PHE A 200 -20.19 -6.66 -2.30
C PHE A 200 -20.62 -6.60 -3.77
N GLN A 201 -21.90 -6.31 -4.03
CA GLN A 201 -22.48 -6.30 -5.39
C GLN A 201 -22.23 -7.60 -6.19
N GLY A 202 -22.40 -8.76 -5.53
CA GLY A 202 -22.30 -10.07 -6.18
C GLY A 202 -20.88 -10.61 -6.41
N VAL A 203 -19.83 -9.85 -6.03
CA VAL A 203 -18.44 -10.31 -6.11
C VAL A 203 -17.76 -10.18 -4.75
N SER A 204 -16.67 -10.93 -4.50
CA SER A 204 -15.94 -10.84 -3.23
C SER A 204 -15.49 -9.40 -2.96
N THR A 205 -15.68 -8.94 -1.72
CA THR A 205 -15.31 -7.58 -1.33
C THR A 205 -13.80 -7.30 -1.47
N TRP A 206 -12.97 -8.34 -1.38
CA TRP A 206 -11.50 -8.24 -1.41
C TRP A 206 -10.88 -8.23 -2.82
N ILE A 207 -11.65 -8.56 -3.87
CA ILE A 207 -11.10 -8.61 -5.23
C ILE A 207 -10.65 -7.22 -5.72
N LYS A 208 -11.38 -6.17 -5.32
CA LYS A 208 -11.07 -4.78 -5.70
C LYS A 208 -9.74 -4.32 -5.09
N PRO A 209 -9.51 -4.35 -3.76
CA PRO A 209 -8.22 -3.95 -3.20
C PRO A 209 -7.05 -4.80 -3.73
N LEU A 210 -7.25 -6.10 -3.97
CA LEU A 210 -6.21 -6.96 -4.56
C LEU A 210 -5.78 -6.46 -5.95
N LYS A 211 -6.73 -6.21 -6.85
CA LYS A 211 -6.45 -5.67 -8.19
C LYS A 211 -5.75 -4.31 -8.11
N PHE A 212 -6.22 -3.42 -7.24
CA PHE A 212 -5.62 -2.10 -7.06
C PHE A 212 -4.18 -2.20 -6.55
N ALA A 213 -3.88 -3.08 -5.59
CA ALA A 213 -2.52 -3.31 -5.10
C ALA A 213 -1.59 -3.81 -6.22
N LEU A 214 -2.02 -4.79 -7.01
CA LEU A 214 -1.25 -5.34 -8.14
C LEU A 214 -1.01 -4.29 -9.24
N SER A 215 -2.04 -3.54 -9.62
CA SER A 215 -1.93 -2.48 -10.64
C SER A 215 -1.06 -1.31 -10.17
N ALA A 216 -1.20 -0.88 -8.91
CA ALA A 216 -0.37 0.17 -8.32
C ALA A 216 1.11 -0.25 -8.27
N ALA A 217 1.40 -1.50 -7.93
CA ALA A 217 2.75 -2.05 -7.96
C ALA A 217 3.34 -2.02 -9.38
N LEU A 218 2.60 -2.49 -10.38
CA LEU A 218 3.04 -2.48 -11.78
C LEU A 218 3.30 -1.05 -12.29
N PHE A 219 2.40 -0.12 -11.98
CA PHE A 219 2.53 1.28 -12.35
C PHE A 219 3.79 1.92 -11.74
N MET A 220 3.98 1.76 -10.42
CA MET A 220 5.15 2.29 -9.73
C MET A 220 6.46 1.63 -10.19
N LEU A 221 6.49 0.33 -10.47
CA LEU A 221 7.67 -0.33 -11.08
C LEU A 221 7.98 0.20 -12.47
N THR A 222 6.95 0.48 -13.27
CA THR A 222 7.13 1.06 -14.61
C THR A 222 7.77 2.45 -14.51
N LEU A 223 7.26 3.31 -13.63
CA LEU A 223 7.87 4.61 -13.38
C LEU A 223 9.26 4.49 -12.75
N ALA A 224 9.49 3.51 -11.86
CA ALA A 224 10.80 3.29 -11.25
C ALA A 224 11.88 2.99 -12.30
N LEU A 225 11.53 2.31 -13.39
CA LEU A 225 12.43 2.05 -14.52
C LEU A 225 12.67 3.28 -15.40
N PHE A 226 11.68 4.16 -15.54
CA PHE A 226 11.75 5.28 -16.50
C PHE A 226 12.24 6.59 -15.89
N VAL A 227 12.01 6.84 -14.60
CA VAL A 227 12.48 8.06 -13.92
C VAL A 227 13.99 8.28 -14.07
N PRO A 228 14.84 7.25 -13.91
CA PRO A 228 16.29 7.41 -14.09
C PRO A 228 16.74 7.75 -15.51
N LEU A 229 15.87 7.59 -16.52
CA LEU A 229 16.17 7.99 -17.89
C LEU A 229 16.08 9.51 -18.10
N ALA A 230 15.43 10.23 -17.19
CA ALA A 230 15.41 11.69 -17.19
C ALA A 230 16.70 12.26 -16.57
N GLY A 231 17.09 13.46 -17.03
CA GLY A 231 18.34 14.10 -16.61
C GLY A 231 18.34 14.50 -15.13
N GLU A 232 19.53 14.53 -14.52
CA GLU A 232 19.71 14.83 -13.09
C GLU A 232 19.13 16.18 -12.70
N ARG A 233 19.28 17.21 -13.55
CA ARG A 233 18.74 18.55 -13.29
C ARG A 233 17.22 18.53 -13.22
N PHE A 234 16.59 17.78 -14.11
CA PHE A 234 15.15 17.56 -14.07
C PHE A 234 14.72 16.79 -12.81
N ARG A 235 15.41 15.69 -12.47
CA ARG A 235 15.10 14.90 -11.26
C ARG A 235 15.23 15.71 -9.96
N ALA A 236 16.18 16.65 -9.91
CA ALA A 236 16.37 17.54 -8.76
C ALA A 236 15.30 18.64 -8.64
N SER A 237 14.62 18.98 -9.73
CA SER A 237 13.59 20.02 -9.79
C SER A 237 12.28 19.63 -9.07
N LEU A 238 11.38 20.59 -8.88
CA LEU A 238 10.04 20.32 -8.34
C LEU A 238 9.25 19.31 -9.19
N ALA A 239 9.39 19.38 -10.52
CA ALA A 239 8.78 18.43 -11.44
C ALA A 239 9.34 17.02 -11.28
N GLY A 240 10.64 16.88 -11.05
CA GLY A 240 11.26 15.58 -10.72
C GLY A 240 10.78 15.02 -9.39
N ARG A 241 10.69 15.86 -8.35
CA ARG A 241 10.17 15.47 -7.03
C ARG A 241 8.71 15.04 -7.07
N TYR A 242 7.92 15.61 -7.98
CA TYR A 242 6.53 15.23 -8.20
C TYR A 242 6.37 13.76 -8.60
N LEU A 243 7.34 13.19 -9.32
CA LEU A 243 7.29 11.80 -9.79
C LEU A 243 7.40 10.76 -8.66
N ILE A 244 7.70 11.20 -7.42
CA ILE A 244 7.93 10.31 -6.29
C ILE A 244 6.76 10.38 -5.31
N TRP A 245 6.65 11.45 -4.52
CA TRP A 245 5.70 11.49 -3.41
C TRP A 245 4.25 11.71 -3.83
N PRO A 246 3.95 12.62 -4.77
CA PRO A 246 2.63 12.72 -5.40
C PRO A 246 2.14 11.48 -6.16
N VAL A 247 3.01 10.48 -6.37
CA VAL A 247 2.63 9.16 -6.90
C VAL A 247 2.42 8.16 -5.76
N ILE A 248 3.43 8.02 -4.89
CA ILE A 248 3.46 7.02 -3.82
C ILE A 248 2.35 7.25 -2.80
N VAL A 249 2.20 8.49 -2.30
CA VAL A 249 1.28 8.78 -1.19
C VAL A 249 -0.17 8.54 -1.61
N PRO A 250 -0.65 9.05 -2.76
CA PRO A 250 -2.02 8.79 -3.18
C PRO A 250 -2.29 7.32 -3.48
N LEU A 251 -1.38 6.61 -4.18
CA LEU A 251 -1.58 5.19 -4.49
C LEU A 251 -1.64 4.32 -3.23
N ILE A 252 -0.75 4.55 -2.26
CA ILE A 252 -0.80 3.83 -0.98
C ILE A 252 -2.09 4.16 -0.23
N GLY A 253 -2.41 5.45 -0.09
CA GLY A 253 -3.61 5.89 0.61
C GLY A 253 -4.89 5.32 -0.01
N GLU A 254 -4.97 5.29 -1.33
CA GLU A 254 -6.11 4.77 -2.08
C GLU A 254 -6.30 3.27 -1.84
N VAL A 255 -5.25 2.46 -1.95
CA VAL A 255 -5.35 1.01 -1.70
C VAL A 255 -5.75 0.71 -0.26
N LEU A 256 -5.16 1.43 0.72
CA LEU A 256 -5.50 1.26 2.13
C LEU A 256 -6.95 1.67 2.41
N TYR A 257 -7.43 2.77 1.84
CA TYR A 257 -8.82 3.19 1.98
C TYR A 257 -9.78 2.18 1.34
N ILE A 258 -9.48 1.69 0.14
CA ILE A 258 -10.31 0.66 -0.52
C ILE A 258 -10.35 -0.61 0.32
N ALA A 259 -9.22 -1.06 0.87
CA ALA A 259 -9.17 -2.24 1.75
C ALA A 259 -9.95 -2.03 3.04
N TRP A 260 -9.89 -0.84 3.64
CA TRP A 260 -10.69 -0.50 4.82
C TRP A 260 -12.20 -0.56 4.53
N ARG A 261 -12.65 0.02 3.41
CA ARG A 261 -14.06 -0.04 2.99
C ARG A 261 -14.50 -1.47 2.66
N ALA A 262 -13.63 -2.25 2.01
CA ALA A 262 -13.89 -3.66 1.74
C ALA A 262 -14.07 -4.49 3.03
N SER A 263 -13.28 -4.23 4.08
CA SER A 263 -13.42 -4.93 5.36
C SER A 263 -14.81 -4.77 6.01
N ARG A 264 -15.51 -3.69 5.66
CA ARG A 264 -16.87 -3.34 6.12
C ARG A 264 -17.96 -3.68 5.11
N VAL A 265 -17.61 -4.23 3.94
CA VAL A 265 -18.53 -4.50 2.83
C VAL A 265 -19.22 -3.21 2.36
N GLU A 266 -18.43 -2.13 2.28
CA GLU A 266 -18.93 -0.80 1.93
C GLU A 266 -18.32 -0.30 0.60
N ALA A 267 -19.04 0.57 -0.10
CA ALA A 267 -18.53 1.21 -1.30
C ALA A 267 -17.34 2.13 -0.97
N SER A 268 -16.27 2.10 -1.77
CA SER A 268 -15.19 3.10 -1.68
C SER A 268 -15.43 4.32 -2.59
N HIS A 269 -16.06 4.11 -3.75
CA HIS A 269 -16.45 5.17 -4.69
C HIS A 269 -17.94 5.46 -4.51
N TYR A 270 -18.36 6.70 -4.77
CA TYR A 270 -19.76 7.17 -4.59
C TYR A 270 -20.27 7.09 -3.15
N ASN A 271 -19.38 6.91 -2.19
CA ASN A 271 -19.70 6.90 -0.77
C ASN A 271 -19.90 8.34 -0.26
N THR A 272 -21.05 8.92 -0.54
CA THR A 272 -21.37 10.32 -0.20
C THR A 272 -22.35 10.46 0.95
N ASP A 273 -22.67 9.35 1.63
CA ASP A 273 -23.67 9.31 2.71
C ASP A 273 -23.23 10.03 3.99
N SER A 274 -21.94 10.36 4.11
CA SER A 274 -21.40 11.13 5.24
C SER A 274 -20.37 12.16 4.76
N PRO A 275 -20.15 13.26 5.52
CA PRO A 275 -19.12 14.25 5.18
C PRO A 275 -17.72 13.64 5.06
N LEU A 276 -17.39 12.69 5.94
CA LEU A 276 -16.11 11.98 5.88
C LEU A 276 -16.00 11.10 4.63
N GLY A 277 -17.07 10.36 4.29
CA GLY A 277 -17.11 9.53 3.09
C GLY A 277 -16.92 10.37 1.82
N ALA A 278 -17.65 11.48 1.71
CA ALA A 278 -17.54 12.40 0.60
C ALA A 278 -16.13 13.00 0.47
N ALA A 279 -15.54 13.44 1.59
CA ALA A 279 -14.17 13.98 1.59
C ALA A 279 -13.13 12.94 1.15
N LEU A 280 -13.22 11.71 1.65
CA LEU A 280 -12.32 10.62 1.25
C LEU A 280 -12.50 10.24 -0.22
N TYR A 281 -13.74 10.21 -0.72
CA TYR A 281 -14.01 9.98 -2.14
C TYR A 281 -13.42 11.08 -3.03
N SER A 282 -13.58 12.36 -2.66
CA SER A 282 -12.96 13.48 -3.37
C SER A 282 -11.43 13.40 -3.34
N LEU A 283 -10.84 13.00 -2.21
CA LEU A 283 -9.40 12.83 -2.08
C LEU A 283 -8.86 11.72 -2.98
N MET A 284 -9.61 10.61 -3.16
CA MET A 284 -9.26 9.59 -4.15
C MET A 284 -9.24 10.17 -5.56
N GLY A 285 -10.26 10.94 -5.94
CA GLY A 285 -10.30 11.59 -7.26
C GLY A 285 -9.12 12.53 -7.50
N LEU A 286 -8.76 13.34 -6.50
CA LEU A 286 -7.56 14.19 -6.55
C LEU A 286 -6.28 13.34 -6.69
N GLY A 287 -6.16 12.29 -5.88
CA GLY A 287 -5.06 11.34 -5.93
C GLY A 287 -4.91 10.70 -7.31
N ALA A 288 -6.03 10.27 -7.91
CA ALA A 288 -6.09 9.69 -9.24
C ALA A 288 -5.55 10.62 -10.31
N VAL A 289 -5.94 11.90 -10.28
CA VAL A 289 -5.38 12.91 -11.19
C VAL A 289 -3.88 13.10 -10.94
N MET A 290 -3.45 13.15 -9.68
CA MET A 290 -2.03 13.35 -9.34
C MET A 290 -1.12 12.25 -9.89
N PHE A 291 -1.40 10.97 -9.60
CA PHE A 291 -0.52 9.91 -10.10
C PHE A 291 -0.67 9.70 -11.61
N THR A 292 -1.84 9.96 -12.21
CA THR A 292 -2.05 9.81 -13.66
C THR A 292 -1.39 10.94 -14.45
N ALA A 293 -1.17 12.11 -13.85
CA ALA A 293 -0.40 13.20 -14.46
C ALA A 293 1.12 12.97 -14.43
N ALA A 294 1.63 12.14 -13.51
CA ALA A 294 3.07 11.89 -13.37
C ALA A 294 3.73 11.34 -14.66
N PRO A 295 3.12 10.41 -15.43
CA PRO A 295 3.61 10.05 -16.75
C PRO A 295 3.89 11.24 -17.68
N ALA A 296 2.99 12.23 -17.79
CA ALA A 296 3.21 13.41 -18.62
C ALA A 296 4.37 14.28 -18.10
N VAL A 297 4.51 14.42 -16.79
CA VAL A 297 5.65 15.13 -16.17
C VAL A 297 6.97 14.44 -16.54
N LEU A 298 7.01 13.10 -16.48
CA LEU A 298 8.18 12.34 -16.89
C LEU A 298 8.43 12.43 -18.40
N ALA A 299 7.39 12.40 -19.22
CA ALA A 299 7.50 12.59 -20.67
C ALA A 299 8.19 13.92 -20.99
N TYR A 300 7.80 15.01 -20.32
CA TYR A 300 8.49 16.30 -20.42
C TYR A 300 9.97 16.18 -20.00
N GLY A 301 10.27 15.51 -18.89
CA GLY A 301 11.63 15.24 -18.44
C GLY A 301 12.50 14.52 -19.50
N LEU A 302 11.93 13.55 -20.22
CA LEU A 302 12.62 12.80 -21.28
C LEU A 302 12.89 13.61 -22.56
N THR A 303 12.22 14.76 -22.74
CA THR A 303 12.51 15.68 -23.85
C THR A 303 13.66 16.66 -23.54
N ARG A 304 14.11 16.72 -22.28
CA ARG A 304 15.18 17.65 -21.88
C ARG A 304 16.53 17.19 -22.43
N ARG A 305 17.41 18.15 -22.71
CA ARG A 305 18.72 17.91 -23.36
C ARG A 305 19.65 17.03 -22.52
N ASP A 306 19.49 17.06 -21.20
CA ASP A 306 20.27 16.30 -20.22
C ASP A 306 19.68 14.91 -19.92
N ALA A 307 18.57 14.52 -20.55
CA ALA A 307 18.06 13.15 -20.47
C ALA A 307 19.04 12.15 -21.09
N VAL A 308 18.98 10.89 -20.62
CA VAL A 308 19.88 9.82 -21.07
C VAL A 308 19.85 9.70 -22.60
N ALA A 309 21.04 9.59 -23.19
CA ALA A 309 21.20 9.41 -24.63
C ALA A 309 20.63 8.05 -25.05
N MET A 310 19.70 8.06 -26.00
CA MET A 310 19.06 6.85 -26.53
C MET A 310 18.57 7.06 -27.97
N PRO A 311 18.38 5.98 -28.74
CA PRO A 311 17.78 6.06 -30.08
C PRO A 311 16.44 6.81 -30.07
N ALA A 312 16.20 7.62 -31.10
CA ALA A 312 14.99 8.43 -31.20
C ALA A 312 13.69 7.58 -31.14
N VAL A 313 13.74 6.35 -31.68
CA VAL A 313 12.63 5.38 -31.62
C VAL A 313 12.22 5.10 -30.17
N LEU A 314 13.19 4.79 -29.31
CA LEU A 314 12.94 4.50 -27.90
C LEU A 314 12.46 5.75 -27.16
N ARG A 315 13.12 6.89 -27.38
CA ARG A 315 12.74 8.16 -26.74
C ARG A 315 11.30 8.54 -27.07
N TRP A 316 10.92 8.54 -28.34
CA TRP A 316 9.57 8.92 -28.74
C TRP A 316 8.51 7.87 -28.40
N SER A 317 8.87 6.58 -28.28
CA SER A 317 7.96 5.59 -27.72
C SER A 317 7.66 5.82 -26.24
N LEU A 318 8.67 6.21 -25.44
CA LEU A 318 8.50 6.55 -24.03
C LEU A 318 7.67 7.83 -23.88
N VAL A 319 8.06 8.90 -24.57
CA VAL A 319 7.35 10.19 -24.52
C VAL A 319 5.89 10.02 -24.97
N GLY A 320 5.66 9.33 -26.09
CA GLY A 320 4.32 9.07 -26.61
C GLY A 320 3.47 8.20 -25.67
N GLY A 321 3.99 7.08 -25.18
CA GLY A 321 3.27 6.19 -24.26
C GLY A 321 2.91 6.86 -22.94
N LEU A 322 3.85 7.63 -22.36
CA LEU A 322 3.64 8.38 -21.12
C LEU A 322 2.63 9.52 -21.30
N ALA A 323 2.71 10.28 -22.40
CA ALA A 323 1.76 11.34 -22.70
C ALA A 323 0.35 10.80 -22.95
N LEU A 324 0.22 9.72 -23.74
CA LEU A 324 -1.04 9.04 -23.97
C LEU A 324 -1.64 8.47 -22.67
N THR A 325 -0.81 7.95 -21.77
CA THR A 325 -1.26 7.48 -20.45
C THR A 325 -1.96 8.57 -19.67
N ALA A 326 -1.33 9.74 -19.58
CA ALA A 326 -1.91 10.87 -18.87
C ALA A 326 -3.23 11.32 -19.53
N VAL A 327 -3.22 11.53 -20.85
CA VAL A 327 -4.40 12.04 -21.56
C VAL A 327 -5.55 11.03 -21.54
N LEU A 328 -5.32 9.81 -22.03
CA LEU A 328 -6.36 8.78 -22.14
C LEU A 328 -6.79 8.27 -20.77
N GLY A 329 -5.86 8.12 -19.82
CA GLY A 329 -6.15 7.72 -18.44
C GLY A 329 -7.02 8.74 -17.72
N ILE A 330 -6.71 10.04 -17.83
CA ILE A 330 -7.52 11.10 -17.21
C ILE A 330 -8.90 11.19 -17.87
N VAL A 331 -8.98 11.21 -19.20
CA VAL A 331 -10.26 11.31 -19.93
C VAL A 331 -11.19 10.15 -19.59
N SER A 332 -10.69 8.91 -19.66
CA SER A 332 -11.47 7.71 -19.30
C SER A 332 -11.80 7.64 -17.81
N GLY A 333 -10.89 8.09 -16.93
CA GLY A 333 -11.10 8.16 -15.49
C GLY A 333 -12.22 9.13 -15.11
N PHE A 334 -12.26 10.31 -15.72
CA PHE A 334 -13.37 11.26 -15.55
C PHE A 334 -14.69 10.71 -16.08
N ALA A 335 -14.68 10.05 -17.24
CA ALA A 335 -15.88 9.40 -17.77
C ALA A 335 -16.43 8.34 -16.80
N MET A 336 -15.55 7.52 -16.21
CA MET A 336 -15.92 6.52 -15.21
C MET A 336 -16.43 7.16 -13.91
N GLY A 337 -15.71 8.14 -13.36
CA GLY A 337 -16.08 8.82 -12.11
C GLY A 337 -17.38 9.62 -12.21
N GLY A 338 -17.71 10.13 -13.41
CA GLY A 338 -18.95 10.87 -13.69
C GLY A 338 -20.16 10.01 -14.05
N SER A 339 -19.98 8.69 -14.20
CA SER A 339 -21.07 7.79 -14.60
C SER A 339 -22.03 7.49 -13.43
N PRO A 340 -23.34 7.75 -13.56
CA PRO A 340 -24.33 7.56 -12.48
C PRO A 340 -24.50 6.10 -12.05
N SER A 341 -24.29 5.16 -12.98
CA SER A 341 -24.42 3.71 -12.78
C SER A 341 -23.09 3.03 -12.41
N GLY A 342 -22.08 3.81 -12.03
CA GLY A 342 -20.73 3.31 -11.83
C GLY A 342 -20.04 3.00 -13.15
N HIS A 343 -19.30 1.89 -13.24
CA HIS A 343 -18.51 1.58 -14.43
C HIS A 343 -19.31 0.95 -15.59
N TYR A 344 -20.53 0.46 -15.32
CA TYR A 344 -21.40 -0.05 -16.39
C TYR A 344 -22.27 1.06 -16.94
N VAL A 345 -22.52 1.03 -18.25
CA VAL A 345 -23.35 2.00 -18.97
C VAL A 345 -24.38 1.23 -19.80
N GLY A 346 -25.65 1.65 -19.73
CA GLY A 346 -26.77 0.98 -20.38
C GLY A 346 -27.54 0.04 -19.45
N ALA A 347 -28.46 -0.75 -20.01
CA ALA A 347 -29.25 -1.72 -19.26
C ALA A 347 -28.39 -2.95 -18.94
N VAL A 348 -28.06 -3.14 -17.66
CA VAL A 348 -27.21 -4.24 -17.19
C VAL A 348 -28.06 -5.47 -16.86
N PRO A 349 -27.94 -6.58 -17.59
CA PRO A 349 -28.65 -7.82 -17.23
C PRO A 349 -28.16 -8.33 -15.87
N PRO A 350 -29.03 -8.97 -15.06
CA PRO A 350 -28.66 -9.53 -13.76
C PRO A 350 -27.49 -10.52 -13.83
N ASN A 351 -27.47 -11.34 -14.88
CA ASN A 351 -26.36 -12.21 -15.24
C ASN A 351 -25.91 -11.84 -16.65
N HIS A 352 -24.69 -11.34 -16.79
CA HIS A 352 -24.08 -11.09 -18.08
C HIS A 352 -22.66 -11.66 -18.08
N ALA A 353 -22.19 -12.08 -19.25
CA ALA A 353 -20.85 -12.61 -19.42
C ALA A 353 -19.81 -11.54 -19.07
N THR A 354 -18.83 -11.92 -18.25
CA THR A 354 -17.70 -11.06 -17.90
C THR A 354 -16.38 -11.78 -18.14
N VAL A 355 -15.32 -11.01 -18.41
CA VAL A 355 -13.97 -11.55 -18.49
C VAL A 355 -13.56 -12.10 -17.10
N PRO A 356 -13.17 -13.37 -16.98
CA PRO A 356 -12.75 -13.96 -15.71
C PRO A 356 -11.67 -13.13 -15.02
N PHE A 357 -11.72 -13.10 -13.69
CA PHE A 357 -10.90 -12.24 -12.82
C PHE A 357 -11.14 -10.74 -13.01
N LEU A 358 -11.05 -10.18 -14.23
CA LEU A 358 -11.19 -8.74 -14.49
C LEU A 358 -12.61 -8.22 -14.21
N GLY A 359 -13.61 -9.03 -14.54
CA GLY A 359 -15.03 -8.74 -14.36
C GLY A 359 -15.58 -7.74 -15.37
N TRP A 360 -14.87 -7.49 -16.48
CA TRP A 360 -15.33 -6.57 -17.53
C TRP A 360 -16.48 -7.18 -18.32
N SER A 361 -17.53 -6.42 -18.57
CA SER A 361 -18.68 -6.92 -19.32
C SER A 361 -18.33 -7.21 -20.78
N LEU A 362 -18.86 -8.32 -21.30
CA LEU A 362 -18.83 -8.69 -22.71
C LEU A 362 -20.14 -8.36 -23.44
N GLU A 363 -21.16 -7.87 -22.73
CA GLU A 363 -22.52 -7.67 -23.27
C GLU A 363 -22.99 -6.21 -23.19
N VAL A 364 -22.45 -5.42 -22.24
CA VAL A 364 -22.83 -4.02 -22.04
C VAL A 364 -21.61 -3.10 -22.04
N GLY A 365 -21.86 -1.79 -22.07
CA GLY A 365 -20.81 -0.79 -21.97
C GLY A 365 -20.09 -0.88 -20.62
N ASP A 366 -18.76 -0.97 -20.64
CA ASP A 366 -17.92 -1.02 -19.45
C ASP A 366 -16.73 -0.06 -19.57
N LEU A 367 -16.73 0.97 -18.74
CA LEU A 367 -15.73 2.05 -18.76
C LEU A 367 -14.35 1.59 -18.24
N ARG A 368 -14.25 0.40 -17.62
CA ARG A 368 -12.97 -0.11 -17.12
C ARG A 368 -12.01 -0.53 -18.22
N LEU A 369 -12.52 -1.05 -19.35
CA LEU A 369 -11.69 -1.45 -20.49
C LEU A 369 -10.96 -0.27 -21.14
N PRO A 370 -11.64 0.80 -21.59
CA PRO A 370 -10.94 1.98 -22.13
C PRO A 370 -10.06 2.65 -21.09
N HIS A 371 -10.43 2.61 -19.81
CA HIS A 371 -9.57 3.11 -18.74
C HIS A 371 -8.29 2.29 -18.56
N PHE A 372 -8.39 0.96 -18.60
CA PHE A 372 -7.24 0.06 -18.61
C PHE A 372 -6.31 0.34 -19.79
N LEU A 373 -6.86 0.42 -21.02
CA LEU A 373 -6.05 0.75 -22.20
C LEU A 373 -5.40 2.14 -22.04
N GLY A 374 -6.15 3.15 -21.61
CA GLY A 374 -5.61 4.48 -21.34
C GLY A 374 -4.43 4.42 -20.37
N LEU A 375 -4.60 3.78 -19.23
CA LEU A 375 -3.55 3.65 -18.21
C LEU A 375 -2.38 2.76 -18.63
N HIS A 376 -2.50 1.90 -19.65
CA HIS A 376 -1.43 0.99 -20.06
C HIS A 376 -0.63 1.43 -21.29
N ALA A 377 -0.90 2.62 -21.83
CA ALA A 377 -0.11 3.18 -22.92
C ALA A 377 1.38 3.34 -22.54
N LEU A 378 1.71 3.59 -21.27
CA LEU A 378 3.10 3.69 -20.77
C LEU A 378 3.85 2.36 -20.82
N GLN A 379 3.17 1.21 -20.90
CA GLN A 379 3.85 -0.07 -21.12
C GLN A 379 3.82 -0.48 -22.59
N PHE A 380 2.64 -0.46 -23.23
CA PHE A 380 2.51 -1.03 -24.57
C PHE A 380 3.26 -0.24 -25.65
N VAL A 381 3.21 1.10 -25.63
CA VAL A 381 3.89 1.92 -26.64
C VAL A 381 5.42 1.81 -26.52
N PRO A 382 6.03 1.88 -25.32
CA PRO A 382 7.47 1.65 -25.17
C PRO A 382 7.92 0.23 -25.51
N LEU A 383 7.13 -0.79 -25.17
CA LEU A 383 7.43 -2.18 -25.54
C LEU A 383 7.44 -2.36 -27.07
N PHE A 384 6.48 -1.75 -27.77
CA PHE A 384 6.48 -1.73 -29.23
C PHE A 384 7.69 -0.99 -29.80
N GLY A 385 8.04 0.17 -29.25
CA GLY A 385 9.24 0.91 -29.66
C GLY A 385 10.53 0.12 -29.46
N LEU A 386 10.64 -0.61 -28.35
CA LEU A 386 11.75 -1.53 -28.07
C LEU A 386 11.82 -2.66 -29.10
N LEU A 387 10.67 -3.27 -29.44
CA LEU A 387 10.58 -4.32 -30.45
C LEU A 387 11.03 -3.80 -31.82
N VAL A 388 10.50 -2.67 -32.28
CA VAL A 388 10.85 -2.03 -33.56
C VAL A 388 12.35 -1.73 -33.62
N TRP A 389 12.91 -1.16 -32.55
CA TRP A 389 14.34 -0.87 -32.47
C TRP A 389 15.19 -2.15 -32.54
N ARG A 390 14.81 -3.19 -31.79
CA ARG A 390 15.52 -4.49 -31.76
C ARG A 390 15.51 -5.18 -33.13
N LEU A 391 14.41 -5.09 -33.87
CA LEU A 391 14.27 -5.78 -35.16
C LEU A 391 14.89 -5.01 -36.33
N THR A 392 14.83 -3.68 -36.31
CA THR A 392 15.18 -2.87 -37.48
C THR A 392 16.42 -2.01 -37.29
N SER A 393 16.70 -1.59 -36.05
CA SER A 393 17.68 -0.54 -35.72
C SER A 393 17.55 0.74 -36.56
N ALA A 394 16.40 0.94 -37.22
CA ALA A 394 16.19 2.02 -38.18
C ALA A 394 15.52 3.20 -37.49
N THR A 395 16.19 4.35 -37.46
CA THR A 395 15.72 5.50 -36.69
C THR A 395 14.44 6.11 -37.27
N ARG A 396 14.48 6.61 -38.52
CA ARG A 396 13.33 7.31 -39.12
C ARG A 396 12.11 6.39 -39.34
N PRO A 397 12.25 5.23 -40.02
CA PRO A 397 11.13 4.29 -40.16
C PRO A 397 10.61 3.79 -38.81
N GLY A 398 11.50 3.59 -37.84
CA GLY A 398 11.11 3.13 -36.50
C GLY A 398 10.29 4.17 -35.74
N VAL A 399 10.65 5.46 -35.82
CA VAL A 399 9.84 6.54 -35.21
C VAL A 399 8.47 6.63 -35.89
N MET A 400 8.40 6.49 -37.22
CA MET A 400 7.13 6.47 -37.94
C MET A 400 6.25 5.28 -37.54
N ALA A 401 6.84 4.09 -37.38
CA ALA A 401 6.12 2.90 -36.91
C ALA A 401 5.58 3.09 -35.50
N VAL A 402 6.38 3.65 -34.58
CA VAL A 402 5.94 3.98 -33.22
C VAL A 402 4.80 5.00 -33.22
N ALA A 403 4.89 6.05 -34.03
CA ALA A 403 3.84 7.06 -34.15
C ALA A 403 2.54 6.46 -34.73
N ALA A 404 2.63 5.59 -35.74
CA ALA A 404 1.50 4.87 -36.29
C ALA A 404 0.85 3.97 -35.23
N PHE A 405 1.65 3.17 -34.51
CA PHE A 405 1.16 2.31 -33.44
C PHE A 405 0.49 3.11 -32.32
N ALA A 406 1.12 4.19 -31.85
CA ALA A 406 0.57 5.05 -30.80
C ALA A 406 -0.77 5.69 -31.24
N THR A 407 -0.87 6.12 -32.51
CA THR A 407 -2.11 6.65 -33.08
C THR A 407 -3.22 5.59 -33.12
N VAL A 408 -2.91 4.38 -33.60
CA VAL A 408 -3.86 3.26 -33.61
C VAL A 408 -4.28 2.88 -32.19
N TYR A 409 -3.34 2.82 -31.25
CA TYR A 409 -3.60 2.53 -29.85
C TYR A 409 -4.57 3.55 -29.23
N ALA A 410 -4.33 4.84 -29.48
CA ALA A 410 -5.20 5.92 -29.03
C ALA A 410 -6.59 5.82 -29.67
N ALA A 411 -6.67 5.55 -30.98
CA ALA A 411 -7.93 5.36 -31.69
C ALA A 411 -8.73 4.20 -31.11
N VAL A 412 -8.11 3.02 -30.91
CA VAL A 412 -8.76 1.85 -30.28
C VAL A 412 -9.27 2.19 -28.89
N THR A 413 -8.47 2.91 -28.08
CA THR A 413 -8.86 3.31 -26.73
C THR A 413 -10.06 4.26 -26.74
N LEU A 414 -10.07 5.24 -27.65
CA LEU A 414 -11.17 6.19 -27.80
C LEU A 414 -12.44 5.53 -28.38
N THR A 415 -12.30 4.60 -29.33
CA THR A 415 -13.40 3.79 -29.83
C THR A 415 -13.99 2.92 -28.73
N ALA A 416 -13.14 2.31 -27.89
CA ALA A 416 -13.58 1.57 -26.71
C ALA A 416 -14.35 2.46 -25.72
N LEU A 417 -13.88 3.68 -25.51
CA LEU A 417 -14.57 4.65 -24.66
C LEU A 417 -15.92 5.06 -25.24
N ALA A 418 -15.97 5.38 -26.54
CA ALA A 418 -17.20 5.74 -27.23
C ALA A 418 -18.22 4.58 -27.24
N ALA A 419 -17.77 3.35 -27.48
CA ALA A 419 -18.61 2.16 -27.42
C ALA A 419 -19.18 1.97 -26.00
N ALA A 420 -18.31 2.04 -24.97
CA ALA A 420 -18.73 1.91 -23.59
C ALA A 420 -19.75 2.99 -23.20
N LEU A 421 -19.51 4.26 -23.56
CA LEU A 421 -20.46 5.36 -23.33
C LEU A 421 -21.78 5.19 -24.10
N GLY A 422 -21.75 4.51 -25.25
CA GLY A 422 -22.94 4.11 -26.01
C GLY A 422 -23.64 2.86 -25.47
N GLY A 423 -23.20 2.32 -24.32
CA GLY A 423 -23.76 1.12 -23.71
C GLY A 423 -23.42 -0.18 -24.45
N ARG A 424 -22.40 -0.17 -25.31
CA ARG A 424 -22.00 -1.33 -26.13
C ARG A 424 -20.68 -1.93 -25.64
N PRO A 425 -20.53 -3.26 -25.66
CA PRO A 425 -19.25 -3.91 -25.39
C PRO A 425 -18.29 -3.69 -26.56
N LEU A 426 -16.98 -3.59 -26.28
CA LEU A 426 -15.95 -3.57 -27.34
C LEU A 426 -15.62 -4.98 -27.85
N LEU A 427 -15.58 -5.96 -26.93
CA LEU A 427 -15.20 -7.36 -27.21
C LEU A 427 -16.42 -8.28 -27.33
N GLY A 428 -17.63 -7.71 -27.40
CA GLY A 428 -18.87 -8.47 -27.43
C GLY A 428 -19.21 -8.97 -28.82
N TRP A 429 -19.46 -10.27 -28.91
CA TRP A 429 -20.15 -10.89 -30.03
C TRP A 429 -21.66 -10.78 -29.75
N VAL A 430 -22.33 -9.90 -30.47
CA VAL A 430 -23.79 -9.97 -30.67
C VAL A 430 -24.05 -9.88 -32.16
#